data_AF-A0A497Q7H8-F1
#
_entry.id   AF-A0A497Q7H8-F1
#
_cell.length_a   1.000
_cell.length_b   1.000
_cell.length_c   1.000
_cell.angle_alpha   90.00
_cell.angle_beta   90.00
_cell.angle_gamma   90.00
#
_symmetry.space_group_name_H-M   'P 1'
#
loop_
_entity.id
_entity.type
_entity.pdbx_description
1 polymer ?
#
loop_
_entity_poly.entity_id
_entity_poly.type
_entity_poly.pdbx_seq_one_letter_code
_entity_poly.pdbx_strand_id
1 'polypeptide(L)'
;MLVQEHIVSDDGYCPEIVSPAWLAGAKAGLAQCLSRRHTSEWNEFIDSLLCLLEAMRDLSPVEPGAAPDDGSMYEALGGYVSVVGRVSGRGLAFGVSLIHQQNVASLFPGMALTSTGHEIMVDFEDLCSFMNLVPIRGPIEREAEVLYE
;
A
#
# COMPACT_ATOMS: atom_id res chain seq x y z
N MET A 1 -27.40 6.39 -11.64
CA MET A 1 -26.74 7.31 -10.71
C MET A 1 -25.29 6.83 -10.65
N LEU A 2 -24.42 7.49 -11.41
CA LEU A 2 -23.01 7.11 -11.58
C LEU A 2 -22.22 7.73 -10.42
N VAL A 3 -21.63 6.91 -9.56
CA VAL A 3 -20.69 7.37 -8.54
C VAL A 3 -19.31 7.23 -9.15
N GLN A 4 -18.84 8.32 -9.74
CA GLN A 4 -17.54 8.42 -10.39
C GLN A 4 -16.89 9.75 -9.98
N GLU A 5 -16.94 10.12 -8.69
CA GLU A 5 -16.32 11.35 -8.21
C GLU A 5 -15.74 11.11 -6.81
N HIS A 6 -14.43 10.89 -6.79
CA HIS A 6 -13.45 11.47 -5.87
C HIS A 6 -12.19 10.58 -5.74
N ILE A 7 -11.46 10.53 -6.84
CA ILE A 7 -9.99 10.61 -6.81
C ILE A 7 -9.67 11.74 -7.79
N VAL A 8 -9.89 12.98 -7.37
CA VAL A 8 -9.61 14.16 -8.19
C VAL A 8 -8.42 14.86 -7.53
N SER A 9 -7.24 14.62 -8.07
CA SER A 9 -6.15 15.59 -7.99
C SER A 9 -6.51 16.77 -8.90
N ASP A 10 -6.27 17.99 -8.43
CA ASP A 10 -6.62 19.27 -9.12
C ASP A 10 -5.86 19.49 -10.45
N ASP A 11 -5.03 18.52 -10.87
CA ASP A 11 -4.12 18.63 -12.02
C ASP A 11 -4.55 17.82 -13.27
N GLY A 12 -5.81 17.40 -13.37
CA GLY A 12 -6.28 16.69 -14.58
C GLY A 12 -5.64 15.32 -14.79
N TYR A 13 -5.10 14.72 -13.73
CA TYR A 13 -4.72 13.32 -13.70
C TYR A 13 -6.01 12.48 -13.75
N CYS A 14 -6.23 11.77 -14.86
CA CYS A 14 -7.12 10.62 -14.83
C CYS A 14 -6.58 9.68 -13.74
N PRO A 15 -7.37 9.26 -12.73
CA PRO A 15 -6.89 8.26 -11.81
C PRO A 15 -6.58 7.03 -12.66
N GLU A 16 -5.29 6.70 -12.72
CA GLU A 16 -4.84 5.41 -13.23
C GLU A 16 -5.78 4.36 -12.65
N ILE A 17 -6.35 3.53 -13.53
CA ILE A 17 -7.32 2.51 -13.13
C ILE A 17 -6.62 1.64 -12.09
N VAL A 18 -7.02 1.79 -10.83
CA VAL A 18 -6.44 1.04 -9.72
C VAL A 18 -6.72 -0.44 -9.98
N SER A 19 -5.67 -1.25 -10.01
CA SER A 19 -5.80 -2.66 -10.32
C SER A 19 -6.63 -3.37 -9.23
N PRO A 20 -7.43 -4.40 -9.58
CA PRO A 20 -8.14 -5.21 -8.58
C PRO A 20 -7.18 -5.86 -7.56
N ALA A 21 -5.96 -6.22 -7.99
CA ALA A 21 -4.94 -6.76 -7.11
C ALA A 21 -4.50 -5.73 -6.06
N TRP A 22 -4.27 -4.48 -6.46
CA TRP A 22 -3.97 -3.39 -5.54
C TRP A 22 -5.09 -3.21 -4.51
N LEU A 23 -6.34 -3.17 -4.96
CA LEU A 23 -7.50 -3.03 -4.06
C LEU A 23 -7.64 -4.22 -3.11
N ALA A 24 -7.32 -5.43 -3.56
CA ALA A 24 -7.32 -6.62 -2.72
C ALA A 24 -6.29 -6.53 -1.60
N GLY A 25 -5.10 -6.01 -1.90
CA GLY A 25 -4.07 -5.72 -0.91
C GLY A 25 -4.47 -4.61 0.05
N ALA A 26 -5.03 -3.51 -0.47
CA ALA A 26 -5.51 -2.39 0.33
C ALA A 26 -6.63 -2.83 1.30
N LYS A 27 -7.51 -3.72 0.87
CA LYS A 27 -8.54 -4.34 1.71
C LYS A 27 -7.94 -5.15 2.87
N ALA A 28 -6.87 -5.91 2.62
CA ALA A 28 -6.14 -6.60 3.69
C ALA A 28 -5.48 -5.59 4.66
N GLY A 29 -4.89 -4.51 4.12
CA GLY A 29 -4.29 -3.45 4.94
C GLY A 29 -5.30 -2.74 5.86
N LEU A 30 -6.50 -2.45 5.35
CA LEU A 30 -7.58 -1.84 6.14
C LEU A 30 -7.98 -2.71 7.34
N ALA A 31 -8.00 -4.04 7.18
CA ALA A 31 -8.33 -4.94 8.27
C ALA A 31 -7.29 -4.89 9.42
N GLN A 32 -6.04 -4.55 9.13
CA GLN A 32 -5.00 -4.34 10.13
C GLN A 32 -4.95 -2.91 10.68
N CYS A 33 -5.50 -1.94 9.96
CA CYS A 33 -5.44 -0.53 10.31
C CYS A 33 -6.54 -0.14 11.32
N LEU A 34 -6.50 -0.69 12.53
CA LEU A 34 -7.54 -0.47 13.56
C LEU A 34 -7.20 0.60 14.61
N SER A 35 -6.02 1.23 14.54
CA SER A 35 -5.54 2.06 15.67
C SER A 35 -4.77 3.33 15.29
N ARG A 36 -4.74 3.75 14.02
CA ARG A 36 -4.04 4.98 13.64
C ARG A 36 -4.91 6.22 13.88
N ARG A 37 -4.31 7.25 14.47
CA ARG A 37 -4.85 8.61 14.40
C ARG A 37 -4.47 9.17 13.03
N HIS A 38 -5.45 9.23 12.15
CA HIS A 38 -5.28 9.73 10.79
C HIS A 38 -5.43 11.26 10.76
N THR A 39 -4.62 11.92 9.94
CA THR A 39 -4.86 13.31 9.53
C THR A 39 -6.13 13.37 8.68
N SER A 40 -6.62 14.58 8.38
CA SER A 40 -7.79 14.73 7.48
C SER A 40 -7.53 14.08 6.11
N GLU A 41 -6.33 14.23 5.55
CA GLU A 41 -5.93 13.65 4.27
C GLU A 41 -6.00 12.11 4.27
N TRP A 42 -5.54 11.50 5.36
CA TRP A 42 -5.65 10.05 5.54
C TRP A 42 -7.11 9.58 5.63
N ASN A 43 -7.98 10.33 6.31
CA ASN A 43 -9.40 9.99 6.38
C ASN A 43 -10.06 10.04 4.99
N GLU A 44 -9.79 11.09 4.21
CA GLU A 44 -10.33 11.24 2.84
C GLU A 44 -9.86 10.10 1.92
N PHE A 45 -8.59 9.72 2.02
CA PHE A 45 -8.04 8.58 1.28
C PHE A 45 -8.75 7.27 1.65
N ILE A 46 -8.93 7.00 2.94
CA ILE A 46 -9.56 5.79 3.44
C ILE A 46 -11.05 5.75 3.06
N ASP A 47 -11.78 6.86 3.20
CA ASP A 47 -13.19 6.95 2.81
C ASP A 47 -13.37 6.67 1.31
N SER A 48 -12.51 7.25 0.47
CA SER A 48 -12.50 7.00 -0.98
C SER A 48 -12.24 5.52 -1.30
N LEU A 49 -11.29 4.90 -0.59
CA LEU A 49 -10.98 3.48 -0.73
C LEU A 49 -12.16 2.59 -0.31
N LEU A 50 -12.84 2.92 0.78
CA LEU A 50 -14.04 2.19 1.23
C LEU A 50 -15.15 2.27 0.19
N CYS A 51 -15.41 3.44 -0.40
CA CYS A 51 -16.38 3.58 -1.49
C CYS A 51 -16.05 2.68 -2.70
N LEU A 52 -14.77 2.58 -3.08
CA LEU A 52 -14.34 1.69 -4.16
C LEU A 52 -14.53 0.21 -3.80
N LEU A 53 -14.16 -0.19 -2.58
CA LEU A 53 -14.32 -1.57 -2.12
C LEU A 53 -15.80 -1.97 -1.98
N GLU A 54 -16.69 -1.04 -1.64
CA GLU A 54 -18.14 -1.28 -1.63
C GLU A 54 -18.70 -1.57 -3.03
N ALA A 55 -18.11 -0.99 -4.08
CA ALA A 55 -18.45 -1.29 -5.46
C ALA A 55 -17.91 -2.67 -5.92
N MET A 56 -16.89 -3.20 -5.24
CA MET A 56 -16.22 -4.47 -5.53
C MET A 56 -16.36 -5.47 -4.37
N ARG A 57 -17.61 -5.74 -3.98
CA ARG A 57 -17.92 -6.56 -2.78
C ARG A 57 -17.28 -7.94 -2.78
N ASP A 58 -17.18 -8.56 -3.96
CA ASP A 58 -16.66 -9.93 -4.12
C ASP A 58 -15.12 -10.01 -4.14
N LEU A 59 -14.43 -8.87 -4.03
CA LEU A 59 -12.97 -8.84 -4.00
C LEU A 59 -12.46 -9.46 -2.68
N SER A 60 -11.72 -10.55 -2.78
CA SER A 60 -11.08 -11.17 -1.62
C SER A 60 -9.83 -10.40 -1.21
N PRO A 61 -9.57 -10.19 0.10
CA PRO A 61 -8.34 -9.56 0.54
C PRO A 61 -7.13 -10.43 0.21
N VAL A 62 -6.00 -9.80 -0.15
CA VAL A 62 -4.73 -10.48 -0.40
C VAL A 62 -3.71 -10.01 0.63
N GLU A 63 -3.30 -10.92 1.50
CA GLU A 63 -2.27 -10.65 2.51
C GLU A 63 -0.90 -10.38 1.86
N PRO A 64 -0.04 -9.56 2.48
CA PRO A 64 1.30 -9.31 1.98
C PRO A 64 2.08 -10.62 1.81
N GLY A 65 2.72 -10.83 0.67
CA GLY A 65 3.47 -12.07 0.39
C GLY A 65 2.59 -13.28 0.01
N ALA A 66 1.27 -13.09 -0.14
CA ALA A 66 0.41 -14.02 -0.86
C ALA A 66 0.31 -13.62 -2.33
N ALA A 67 0.16 -14.61 -3.21
CA ALA A 67 -0.04 -14.38 -4.64
C ALA A 67 -1.54 -14.24 -4.94
N PRO A 68 -1.99 -13.16 -5.58
CA PRO A 68 -3.30 -13.16 -6.23
C PRO A 68 -3.31 -14.14 -7.41
N ASP A 69 -4.50 -14.55 -7.85
CA ASP A 69 -4.68 -15.53 -8.94
C ASP A 69 -4.05 -15.10 -10.27
N ASP A 70 -3.91 -13.80 -10.50
CA ASP A 70 -3.31 -13.21 -11.70
C ASP A 70 -1.79 -13.01 -11.59
N GLY A 71 -1.19 -13.32 -10.44
CA GLY A 71 0.25 -13.17 -10.18
C GLY A 71 0.71 -11.73 -9.88
N SER A 72 -0.21 -10.78 -9.71
CA SER A 72 0.09 -9.35 -9.49
C SER A 72 0.53 -9.05 -8.05
N MET A 73 1.61 -9.71 -7.58
CA MET A 73 2.06 -9.64 -6.18
C MET A 73 2.52 -8.24 -5.76
N TYR A 74 3.21 -7.51 -6.65
CA TYR A 74 3.68 -6.16 -6.35
C TYR A 74 2.52 -5.16 -6.25
N GLU A 75 1.51 -5.29 -7.11
CA GLU A 75 0.28 -4.49 -7.06
C GLU A 75 -0.44 -4.68 -5.72
N ALA A 76 -0.68 -5.95 -5.33
CA ALA A 76 -1.31 -6.27 -4.06
C ALA A 76 -0.49 -5.77 -2.88
N LEU A 77 0.84 -5.94 -2.90
CA LEU A 77 1.69 -5.38 -1.86
C LEU A 77 1.61 -3.85 -1.83
N GLY A 78 1.53 -3.20 -2.99
CA GLY A 78 1.40 -1.74 -3.09
C GLY A 78 0.14 -1.23 -2.41
N GLY A 79 -1.01 -1.85 -2.69
CA GLY A 79 -2.24 -1.48 -2.02
C GLY A 79 -2.21 -1.72 -0.51
N TYR A 80 -1.61 -2.82 -0.09
CA TYR A 80 -1.44 -3.11 1.33
C TYR A 80 -0.58 -2.02 2.02
N VAL A 81 0.60 -1.75 1.47
CA VAL A 81 1.54 -0.74 1.98
C VAL A 81 0.96 0.66 1.93
N SER A 82 0.14 1.00 0.93
CA SER A 82 -0.58 2.25 0.85
C SER A 82 -1.48 2.55 2.05
N VAL A 83 -1.97 1.51 2.72
CA VAL A 83 -2.87 1.65 3.87
C VAL A 83 -2.10 1.57 5.18
N VAL A 84 -1.17 0.62 5.32
CA VAL A 84 -0.51 0.34 6.61
C VAL A 84 0.90 0.92 6.72
N GLY A 85 1.47 1.41 5.63
CA GLY A 85 2.82 1.93 5.54
C GLY A 85 3.05 3.13 6.46
N ARG A 86 4.26 3.22 7.03
CA ARG A 86 4.69 4.30 7.92
C ARG A 86 6.05 4.81 7.47
N VAL A 87 6.13 6.07 7.14
CA VAL A 87 7.41 6.73 6.89
C VAL A 87 8.06 7.11 8.21
N SER A 88 9.37 6.93 8.29
CA SER A 88 10.22 7.32 9.41
C SER A 88 11.58 7.81 8.88
N GLY A 89 12.42 8.38 9.74
CA GLY A 89 13.77 8.79 9.36
C GLY A 89 14.71 7.64 8.94
N ARG A 90 14.28 6.38 9.00
CA ARG A 90 15.03 5.21 8.50
C ARG A 90 14.54 4.71 7.14
N GLY A 91 13.36 5.14 6.70
CA GLY A 91 12.68 4.64 5.51
C GLY A 91 11.21 4.30 5.79
N LEU A 92 10.68 3.31 5.07
CA LEU A 92 9.27 2.92 5.09
C LEU A 92 9.08 1.59 5.83
N ALA A 93 8.26 1.59 6.88
CA ALA A 93 7.92 0.40 7.65
C ALA A 93 6.45 0.02 7.44
N PHE A 94 6.14 -1.27 7.40
CA PHE A 94 4.76 -1.77 7.36
C PHE A 94 4.63 -3.10 8.10
N GLY A 95 3.48 -3.28 8.76
CA GLY A 95 3.18 -4.47 9.54
C GLY A 95 2.96 -5.69 8.65
N VAL A 96 3.66 -6.79 8.92
CA VAL A 96 3.50 -8.08 8.24
C VAL A 96 3.68 -9.20 9.26
N SER A 97 2.79 -10.19 9.24
CA SER A 97 2.90 -11.35 10.13
C SER A 97 4.21 -12.11 9.85
N LEU A 98 4.80 -12.71 10.88
CA LEU A 98 6.10 -13.41 10.76
C LEU A 98 6.09 -14.50 9.66
N ILE A 99 4.95 -15.15 9.45
CA ILE A 99 4.76 -16.20 8.45
C ILE A 99 4.90 -15.63 7.03
N HIS A 100 4.48 -14.38 6.83
CA HIS A 100 4.47 -13.73 5.53
C HIS A 100 5.73 -12.90 5.24
N GLN A 101 6.53 -12.57 6.25
CA GLN A 101 7.74 -11.76 6.08
C GLN A 101 8.75 -12.36 5.11
N GLN A 102 8.98 -13.67 5.19
CA GLN A 102 9.91 -14.35 4.29
C GLN A 102 9.43 -14.30 2.83
N ASN A 103 8.11 -14.46 2.62
CA ASN A 103 7.53 -14.38 1.28
C ASN A 103 7.69 -12.98 0.70
N VAL A 104 7.40 -11.94 1.48
CA VAL A 104 7.59 -10.55 1.04
C VAL A 104 9.06 -10.28 0.73
N ALA A 105 9.99 -10.69 1.60
CA ALA A 105 11.42 -10.50 1.37
C ALA A 105 11.90 -11.20 0.08
N SER A 106 11.34 -12.37 -0.24
CA SER A 106 11.69 -13.11 -1.46
C SER A 106 11.28 -12.40 -2.76
N LEU A 107 10.35 -11.44 -2.70
CA LEU A 107 9.96 -10.64 -3.87
C LEU A 107 11.05 -9.65 -4.29
N PHE A 108 11.98 -9.30 -3.40
CA PHE A 108 12.97 -8.25 -3.64
C PHE A 108 14.40 -8.77 -3.54
N PRO A 109 14.83 -9.67 -4.46
CA PRO A 109 16.18 -10.17 -4.45
C PRO A 109 17.17 -9.02 -4.69
N GLY A 110 17.99 -8.73 -3.67
CA GLY A 110 19.01 -7.69 -3.74
C GLY A 110 18.65 -6.36 -3.07
N MET A 111 17.45 -6.21 -2.50
CA MET A 111 17.13 -5.07 -1.63
C MET A 111 17.37 -5.43 -0.15
N ALA A 112 17.85 -4.46 0.61
CA ALA A 112 17.98 -4.55 2.05
C ALA A 112 16.61 -4.33 2.72
N LEU A 113 15.87 -5.43 2.89
CA LEU A 113 14.65 -5.45 3.70
C LEU A 113 14.97 -5.95 5.10
N THR A 114 14.82 -5.07 6.09
CA THR A 114 15.04 -5.42 7.49
C THR A 114 13.72 -5.87 8.12
N SER A 115 13.68 -7.08 8.70
CA SER A 115 12.53 -7.55 9.47
C SER A 115 12.70 -7.24 10.95
N THR A 116 11.79 -6.48 11.55
CA THR A 116 11.81 -6.13 12.98
C THR A 116 10.50 -6.51 13.66
N GLY A 117 10.50 -7.64 14.36
CA GLY A 117 9.29 -8.13 15.03
C GLY A 117 8.19 -8.45 14.01
N HIS A 118 7.08 -7.71 14.07
CA HIS A 118 5.94 -7.85 13.13
C HIS A 118 5.95 -6.80 12.01
N GLU A 119 7.08 -6.16 11.74
CA GLU A 119 7.22 -5.16 10.69
C GLU A 119 8.33 -5.54 9.71
N ILE A 120 8.15 -5.15 8.44
CA ILE A 120 9.21 -5.06 7.44
C ILE A 120 9.55 -3.58 7.30
N MET A 121 10.84 -3.29 7.22
CA MET A 121 11.38 -1.97 6.95
C MET A 121 12.16 -2.00 5.64
N VAL A 122 11.74 -1.13 4.71
CA VAL A 122 12.49 -0.76 3.53
C VAL A 122 13.39 0.39 3.94
N ASP A 123 14.70 0.16 3.94
CA ASP A 123 15.67 1.18 4.29
C ASP A 123 15.68 2.30 3.23
N PHE A 124 16.02 3.52 3.66
CA PHE A 124 16.01 4.72 2.81
C PHE A 124 16.79 4.54 1.49
N GLU A 125 17.91 3.81 1.52
CA GLU A 125 18.77 3.56 0.35
C GLU A 125 18.04 2.77 -0.76
N ASP A 126 17.09 1.91 -0.39
CA ASP A 126 16.33 1.07 -1.31
C ASP A 126 14.91 1.58 -1.56
N LEU A 127 14.48 2.63 -0.86
CA LEU A 127 13.10 3.11 -0.91
C LEU A 127 12.66 3.49 -2.33
N CYS A 128 13.54 4.11 -3.11
CA CYS A 128 13.22 4.53 -4.48
C CYS A 128 13.03 3.31 -5.40
N SER A 129 13.94 2.34 -5.30
CA SER A 129 13.83 1.07 -6.01
C SER A 129 12.56 0.31 -5.62
N PHE A 130 12.21 0.32 -4.34
CA PHE A 130 10.99 -0.30 -3.82
C PHE A 130 9.73 0.37 -4.41
N MET A 131 9.63 1.70 -4.34
CA MET A 131 8.47 2.45 -4.86
C MET A 131 8.31 2.33 -6.39
N ASN A 132 9.40 2.12 -7.12
CA ASN A 132 9.33 1.85 -8.57
C ASN A 132 8.75 0.48 -8.91
N LEU A 133 8.88 -0.51 -8.01
CA LEU A 133 8.34 -1.86 -8.21
C LEU A 133 6.96 -2.02 -7.60
N VAL A 134 6.73 -1.37 -6.47
CA VAL A 134 5.53 -1.49 -5.63
C VAL A 134 4.73 -0.20 -5.81
N PRO A 135 3.59 -0.24 -6.51
CA PRO A 135 2.79 0.96 -6.77
C PRO A 135 2.10 1.42 -5.49
N ILE A 136 2.80 2.24 -4.71
CA ILE A 136 2.27 2.89 -3.52
C ILE A 136 1.52 4.14 -3.97
N ARG A 137 0.29 4.30 -3.51
CA ARG A 137 -0.55 5.48 -3.72
C ARG A 137 -1.02 6.07 -2.39
N GLY A 138 -1.41 7.34 -2.42
CA GLY A 138 -2.08 8.03 -1.30
C GLY A 138 -1.12 8.83 -0.42
N PRO A 139 -1.52 9.20 0.81
CA PRO A 139 -0.73 10.10 1.65
C PRO A 139 0.69 9.58 1.95
N ILE A 140 0.85 8.26 2.07
CA ILE A 140 2.15 7.64 2.33
C ILE A 140 3.16 7.81 1.18
N GLU A 141 2.67 7.91 -0.07
CA GLU A 141 3.52 8.17 -1.24
C GLU A 141 4.17 9.55 -1.10
N ARG A 142 3.37 10.56 -0.78
CA ARG A 142 3.83 11.94 -0.53
C ARG A 142 4.76 12.02 0.69
N GLU A 143 4.41 11.32 1.77
CA GLU A 143 5.27 11.26 2.96
C GLU A 143 6.64 10.65 2.63
N ALA A 144 6.69 9.65 1.74
CA ALA A 144 7.93 9.00 1.34
C ALA A 144 8.75 9.86 0.37
N GLU A 145 8.10 10.62 -0.51
CA GLU A 145 8.75 11.56 -1.43
C GLU A 145 9.57 12.64 -0.69
N VAL A 146 9.05 13.15 0.43
CA VAL A 146 9.73 14.16 1.28
C VAL A 146 11.06 13.64 1.84
N LEU A 147 11.27 12.32 1.93
CA LEU A 147 12.56 11.79 2.38
C LEU A 147 13.69 12.01 1.36
N TYR A 148 13.37 12.25 0.08
CA TYR A 148 14.37 12.44 -0.98
C TYR A 148 14.73 13.91 -1.25
N GLU A 149 14.03 14.86 -0.64
CA GLU A 149 14.28 16.32 -0.78
C GLU A 149 15.33 16.83 0.22
#